data_AF-A0A3B0WDI8-F1
#
_entry.id   AF-A0A3B0WDI8-F1
#
_cell.length_a   1.000
_cell.length_b   1.000
_cell.length_c   1.000
_cell.angle_alpha   90.00
_cell.angle_beta   90.00
_cell.angle_gamma   90.00
#
_symmetry.space_group_name_H-M   'P 1'
#
loop_
_entity.id
_entity.type
_entity.pdbx_description
1 polymer ?
#
loop_
_entity_poly.entity_id
_entity_poly.type
_entity_poly.pdbx_seq_one_letter_code
_entity_poly.pdbx_strand_id
1 'polypeptide(L)'
;FVVALYNPKSGRRTQQIVEAQRILLQYRKPETPVAIVKSAYREAQNIQMVRLDEMKDCKIGMLTTVLIGNSSTYMDQGLMITPRGYANKYKDITGDAIEGEKRGRSLTMGLVGWKDCVREFLRGTNDYSLRDLASHFNSSTGEIISAISEAGEDDSAGEYSATKVQQAPSSVIEAAKNWGLLRAVVRSEAGAISELMVHAEDFKLRGDWLNIENNHFHLHVNWANVQQAWFVKRGKKLCSVHFTDEKNETVFNVSLVREDNAYNADALQAYEADWKTLSILNGLEK
;
A
#
# COMPACT_ATOMS: atom_id res chain seq x y z
N PHE A 1 17.37 0.05 -5.14
CA PHE A 1 17.97 0.56 -3.88
C PHE A 1 19.35 -0.06 -3.63
N VAL A 2 20.23 0.67 -2.94
CA VAL A 2 21.49 0.11 -2.39
C VAL A 2 21.14 -0.82 -1.22
N VAL A 3 21.85 -1.92 -1.08
CA VAL A 3 21.63 -2.91 0.01
C VAL A 3 22.83 -2.90 0.94
N ALA A 4 22.58 -2.90 2.24
CA ALA A 4 23.62 -3.01 3.27
C ALA A 4 23.38 -4.29 4.08
N LEU A 5 24.39 -5.16 4.14
CA LEU A 5 24.39 -6.34 4.99
C LEU A 5 25.34 -6.10 6.17
N TYR A 6 24.80 -6.06 7.36
CA TYR A 6 25.55 -5.86 8.60
C TYR A 6 25.72 -7.18 9.34
N ASN A 7 26.93 -7.45 9.83
CA ASN A 7 27.32 -8.71 10.48
C ASN A 7 26.87 -9.96 9.69
N PRO A 8 27.16 -10.03 8.38
CA PRO A 8 26.54 -10.99 7.46
C PRO A 8 27.01 -12.44 7.64
N LYS A 9 28.12 -12.65 8.36
CA LYS A 9 28.72 -13.98 8.54
C LYS A 9 29.22 -14.18 9.96
N SER A 10 28.90 -15.33 10.55
CA SER A 10 29.47 -15.80 11.83
C SER A 10 29.89 -17.25 11.70
N GLY A 11 30.49 -17.84 12.75
CA GLY A 11 30.92 -19.25 12.72
C GLY A 11 29.80 -20.24 12.38
N ARG A 12 28.54 -19.94 12.78
CA ARG A 12 27.36 -20.79 12.50
C ARG A 12 26.57 -20.37 11.25
N ARG A 13 26.77 -19.13 10.76
CA ARG A 13 26.00 -18.53 9.66
C ARG A 13 26.93 -18.18 8.52
N THR A 14 27.30 -19.19 7.74
CA THR A 14 28.30 -19.07 6.68
C THR A 14 27.69 -19.03 5.27
N GLN A 15 26.49 -19.59 5.09
CA GLN A 15 25.83 -19.75 3.79
C GLN A 15 25.01 -18.54 3.35
N GLN A 16 24.54 -17.70 4.29
CA GLN A 16 23.65 -16.58 4.02
C GLN A 16 24.26 -15.56 3.05
N ILE A 17 25.57 -15.34 3.11
CA ILE A 17 26.25 -14.41 2.20
C ILE A 17 26.32 -14.96 0.77
N VAL A 18 26.50 -16.28 0.63
CA VAL A 18 26.49 -16.96 -0.67
C VAL A 18 25.10 -16.90 -1.28
N GLU A 19 24.08 -17.15 -0.46
CA GLU A 19 22.69 -17.10 -0.89
C GLU A 19 22.25 -15.67 -1.25
N ALA A 20 22.67 -14.68 -0.47
CA ALA A 20 22.44 -13.27 -0.78
C ALA A 20 23.05 -12.89 -2.14
N GLN A 21 24.29 -13.32 -2.43
CA GLN A 21 24.89 -13.12 -3.75
C GLN A 21 24.05 -13.76 -4.85
N ARG A 22 23.67 -15.03 -4.67
CA ARG A 22 22.90 -15.79 -5.65
C ARG A 22 21.58 -15.10 -5.99
N ILE A 23 20.85 -14.64 -4.98
CA ILE A 23 19.59 -13.91 -5.16
C ILE A 23 19.84 -12.57 -5.86
N LEU A 24 20.83 -11.80 -5.42
CA LEU A 24 21.08 -10.47 -5.98
C LEU A 24 21.52 -10.53 -7.45
N LEU A 25 22.29 -11.55 -7.86
CA LEU A 25 22.70 -11.77 -9.25
C LEU A 25 21.52 -12.09 -10.19
N GLN A 26 20.35 -12.48 -9.68
CA GLN A 26 19.15 -12.66 -10.51
C GLN A 26 18.57 -11.31 -10.97
N TYR A 27 18.86 -10.22 -10.25
CA TYR A 27 18.24 -8.91 -10.46
C TYR A 27 19.25 -7.78 -10.70
N ARG A 28 20.56 -8.04 -10.56
CA ARG A 28 21.64 -7.07 -10.70
C ARG A 28 22.71 -7.62 -11.63
N LYS A 29 23.38 -6.71 -12.34
CA LYS A 29 24.51 -7.07 -13.21
C LYS A 29 25.65 -7.67 -12.37
N PRO A 30 26.39 -8.67 -12.87
CA PRO A 30 27.55 -9.23 -12.16
C PRO A 30 28.59 -8.14 -11.77
N GLU A 31 28.75 -7.11 -12.60
CA GLU A 31 29.70 -6.00 -12.41
C GLU A 31 29.25 -4.97 -11.36
N THR A 32 28.07 -5.13 -10.77
CA THR A 32 27.56 -4.20 -9.76
C THR A 32 28.59 -4.01 -8.65
N PRO A 33 29.01 -2.76 -8.35
CA PRO A 33 30.04 -2.53 -7.33
C PRO A 33 29.57 -2.97 -5.94
N VAL A 34 30.49 -3.60 -5.20
CA VAL A 34 30.31 -4.02 -3.81
C VAL A 34 31.48 -3.53 -2.98
N ALA A 35 31.19 -2.84 -1.87
CA ALA A 35 32.19 -2.48 -0.87
C ALA A 35 32.09 -3.42 0.34
N ILE A 36 33.21 -4.03 0.70
CA ILE A 36 33.35 -4.90 1.87
C ILE A 36 34.20 -4.14 2.88
N VAL A 37 33.55 -3.67 3.95
CA VAL A 37 34.17 -2.85 4.99
C VAL A 37 34.31 -3.68 6.26
N LYS A 38 35.52 -4.11 6.57
CA LYS A 38 35.84 -4.82 7.82
C LYS A 38 36.27 -3.81 8.88
N SER A 39 35.76 -3.98 10.10
CA SER A 39 36.16 -3.20 11.29
C SER A 39 36.09 -1.68 11.07
N ALA A 40 35.00 -1.21 10.46
CA ALA A 40 34.80 0.22 10.17
C ALA A 40 35.09 1.11 11.39
N TYR A 41 35.83 2.19 11.18
CA TYR A 41 36.27 3.16 12.20
C TYR A 41 37.06 2.57 13.38
N ARG A 42 37.77 1.47 13.16
CA ARG A 42 38.70 0.87 14.13
C ARG A 42 40.09 0.73 13.51
N GLU A 43 41.10 0.51 14.33
CA GLU A 43 42.50 0.36 13.90
C GLU A 43 42.67 -0.71 12.81
N ALA A 44 41.95 -1.83 12.91
CA ALA A 44 41.99 -2.92 11.95
C ALA A 44 41.05 -2.73 10.74
N GLN A 45 40.68 -1.49 10.40
CA GLN A 45 39.80 -1.21 9.27
C GLN A 45 40.42 -1.68 7.95
N ASN A 46 39.65 -2.39 7.14
CA ASN A 46 40.04 -2.75 5.79
C ASN A 46 38.84 -2.62 4.86
N ILE A 47 39.03 -1.95 3.73
CA ILE A 47 38.00 -1.72 2.71
C ILE A 47 38.46 -2.42 1.43
N GLN A 48 37.60 -3.28 0.91
CA GLN A 48 37.81 -3.95 -0.37
C GLN A 48 36.64 -3.62 -1.29
N MET A 49 36.94 -3.18 -2.51
CA MET A 49 35.94 -2.98 -3.57
C MET A 49 36.01 -4.16 -4.54
N VAL A 50 34.88 -4.79 -4.84
CA VAL A 50 34.77 -5.96 -5.72
C VAL A 50 33.52 -5.89 -6.58
N ARG A 51 33.42 -6.78 -7.57
CA ARG A 51 32.18 -7.02 -8.31
C ARG A 51 31.23 -7.94 -7.52
N LEU A 52 29.94 -7.88 -7.82
CA LEU A 52 28.92 -8.65 -7.11
C LEU A 52 29.12 -10.16 -7.26
N ASP A 53 29.62 -10.63 -8.40
CA ASP A 53 29.92 -12.04 -8.64
C ASP A 53 31.16 -12.56 -7.86
N GLU A 54 32.06 -11.67 -7.47
CA GLU A 54 33.27 -11.95 -6.68
C GLU A 54 33.03 -11.86 -5.15
N MET A 55 31.87 -11.33 -4.74
CA MET A 55 31.59 -10.97 -3.34
C MET A 55 31.78 -12.13 -2.34
N LYS A 56 31.33 -13.35 -2.69
CA LYS A 56 31.37 -14.53 -1.83
C LYS A 56 32.78 -15.04 -1.55
N ASP A 57 33.72 -14.75 -2.43
CA ASP A 57 35.11 -15.22 -2.33
C ASP A 57 35.95 -14.33 -1.41
N CYS A 58 35.36 -13.22 -0.95
CA CYS A 58 36.00 -12.26 -0.07
C CYS A 58 35.95 -12.68 1.41
N LYS A 59 36.90 -12.15 2.19
CA LYS A 59 36.97 -12.39 3.65
C LYS A 59 35.90 -11.60 4.40
N ILE A 60 34.70 -12.16 4.47
CA ILE A 60 33.54 -11.61 5.16
C ILE A 60 33.34 -12.30 6.52
N GLY A 61 33.21 -11.52 7.60
CA GLY A 61 33.03 -12.03 8.96
C GLY A 61 32.05 -11.20 9.80
N MET A 62 32.09 -11.39 11.11
CA MET A 62 31.13 -10.78 12.04
C MET A 62 31.34 -9.29 12.29
N LEU A 63 32.48 -8.74 11.84
CA LEU A 63 32.82 -7.32 11.94
C LEU A 63 32.82 -6.65 10.56
N THR A 64 32.11 -7.24 9.60
CA THR A 64 32.06 -6.77 8.21
C THR A 64 30.70 -6.15 7.92
N THR A 65 30.71 -5.01 7.24
CA THR A 65 29.56 -4.44 6.55
C THR A 65 29.77 -4.60 5.06
N VAL A 66 28.79 -5.14 4.35
CA VAL A 66 28.83 -5.27 2.88
C VAL A 66 27.81 -4.30 2.28
N LEU A 67 28.28 -3.37 1.45
CA LEU A 67 27.45 -2.41 0.73
C LEU A 67 27.37 -2.83 -0.73
N ILE A 68 26.16 -3.07 -1.23
CA ILE A 68 25.90 -3.57 -2.58
C ILE A 68 25.18 -2.50 -3.38
N GLY A 69 25.86 -2.00 -4.40
CA GLY A 69 25.38 -0.94 -5.29
C GLY A 69 24.10 -1.33 -6.03
N ASN A 70 23.30 -0.36 -6.42
CA ASN A 70 22.13 -0.59 -7.28
C ASN A 70 22.50 -0.49 -8.77
N SER A 71 21.50 -0.51 -9.65
CA SER A 71 21.67 -0.44 -11.12
C SER A 71 22.36 0.84 -11.64
N SER A 72 22.41 1.89 -10.82
CA SER A 72 23.05 3.17 -11.14
C SER A 72 24.38 3.37 -10.40
N THR A 73 24.79 2.42 -9.55
CA THR A 73 26.06 2.52 -8.82
C THR A 73 27.24 2.20 -9.72
N TYR A 74 28.27 3.03 -9.70
CA TYR A 74 29.51 2.84 -10.43
C TYR A 74 30.73 3.20 -9.58
N MET A 75 31.92 2.83 -10.05
CA MET A 75 33.19 3.22 -9.45
C MET A 75 33.81 4.38 -10.23
N ASP A 76 34.24 5.42 -9.54
CA ASP A 76 34.96 6.56 -10.14
C ASP A 76 35.97 7.12 -9.14
N GLN A 77 37.19 7.37 -9.60
CA GLN A 77 38.32 7.85 -8.78
C GLN A 77 38.52 7.09 -7.46
N GLY A 78 38.29 5.76 -7.47
CA GLY A 78 38.38 4.91 -6.27
C GLY A 78 37.19 5.01 -5.31
N LEU A 79 36.17 5.80 -5.64
CA LEU A 79 34.93 5.96 -4.88
C LEU A 79 33.81 5.12 -5.49
N MET A 80 32.96 4.55 -4.63
CA MET A 80 31.73 3.88 -5.02
C MET A 80 30.59 4.91 -5.02
N ILE A 81 30.17 5.36 -6.20
CA ILE A 81 29.20 6.43 -6.37
C ILE A 81 27.86 5.84 -6.74
N THR A 82 26.83 6.18 -5.97
CA THR A 82 25.44 5.93 -6.36
C THR A 82 24.73 7.26 -6.55
N PRO A 83 24.47 7.68 -7.79
CA PRO A 83 23.69 8.87 -8.06
C PRO A 83 22.35 8.78 -7.36
N ARG A 84 22.04 9.80 -6.56
CA ARG A 84 20.67 10.03 -6.11
C ARG A 84 19.93 10.75 -7.23
N GLY A 85 18.62 10.54 -7.35
CA GLY A 85 17.75 11.08 -8.40
C GLY A 85 17.58 12.60 -8.41
N TYR A 86 18.67 13.36 -8.32
CA TYR A 86 18.76 14.79 -8.53
C TYR A 86 19.35 15.15 -9.89
N ALA A 87 19.51 14.18 -10.80
CA ALA A 87 19.99 14.44 -12.16
C ALA A 87 19.10 15.44 -12.94
N ASN A 88 17.90 15.78 -12.44
CA ASN A 88 17.04 16.85 -12.95
C ASN A 88 16.95 18.10 -12.03
N LYS A 89 17.77 18.23 -10.98
CA LYS A 89 17.74 19.37 -10.04
C LYS A 89 18.86 20.40 -10.19
N TYR A 90 19.91 20.12 -10.96
CA TYR A 90 20.94 21.12 -11.26
C TYR A 90 20.76 21.63 -12.68
N LYS A 91 19.80 22.54 -12.81
CA LYS A 91 19.71 23.46 -13.93
C LYS A 91 20.76 24.57 -13.72
N ASP A 92 22.06 24.26 -13.81
CA ASP A 92 23.04 25.32 -14.16
C ASP A 92 22.92 25.74 -15.66
N ILE A 93 21.80 25.32 -16.27
CA ILE A 93 21.22 25.76 -17.55
C ILE A 93 19.88 26.51 -17.30
N THR A 94 19.40 26.70 -16.05
CA THR A 94 18.10 27.40 -15.90
C THR A 94 18.20 28.85 -16.25
N GLY A 95 17.69 29.19 -17.43
CA GLY A 95 17.09 30.49 -17.66
C GLY A 95 15.88 30.72 -16.75
N ASP A 96 15.39 31.96 -16.80
CA ASP A 96 14.24 32.43 -16.04
C ASP A 96 12.99 31.58 -16.31
N ALA A 97 12.08 31.57 -15.34
CA ALA A 97 10.84 30.83 -15.45
C ALA A 97 9.97 31.37 -16.61
N ILE A 98 9.48 30.48 -17.47
CA ILE A 98 8.60 30.81 -18.59
C ILE A 98 7.17 30.98 -18.08
N GLU A 99 6.42 31.91 -18.67
CA GLU A 99 5.00 32.10 -18.37
C GLU A 99 4.20 30.79 -18.59
N GLY A 100 3.58 30.30 -17.52
CA GLY A 100 2.90 28.99 -17.48
C GLY A 100 3.63 27.90 -16.69
N GLU A 101 4.89 28.12 -16.29
CA GLU A 101 5.60 27.18 -15.42
C GLU A 101 5.07 27.24 -13.97
N LYS A 102 4.84 26.08 -13.36
CA LYS A 102 4.46 25.93 -11.95
C LYS A 102 5.66 25.43 -11.13
N ARG A 103 5.75 25.84 -9.85
CA ARG A 103 6.80 25.37 -8.92
C ARG A 103 6.87 23.85 -8.91
N GLY A 104 8.07 23.29 -9.06
CA GLY A 104 8.30 21.85 -8.98
C GLY A 104 7.89 21.28 -7.62
N ARG A 105 7.08 20.23 -7.64
CA ARG A 105 6.64 19.49 -6.44
C ARG A 105 7.80 18.69 -5.84
N SER A 106 7.88 18.63 -4.51
CA SER A 106 8.89 17.83 -3.79
C SER A 106 8.74 16.34 -4.14
N LEU A 107 9.85 15.68 -4.52
CA LEU A 107 9.93 14.22 -4.72
C LEU A 107 10.11 13.44 -3.40
N THR A 108 10.29 14.14 -2.28
CA THR A 108 10.24 13.57 -0.93
C THR A 108 8.80 13.67 -0.45
N MET A 109 8.14 12.52 -0.35
CA MET A 109 6.68 12.40 -0.17
C MET A 109 6.18 12.76 1.24
N GLY A 110 7.03 13.27 2.14
CA GLY A 110 6.64 13.57 3.53
C GLY A 110 5.92 12.39 4.21
N LEU A 111 5.27 12.63 5.35
CA LEU A 111 4.32 11.66 5.93
C LEU A 111 2.92 11.76 5.28
N VAL A 112 2.63 12.89 4.65
CA VAL A 112 1.29 13.24 4.11
C VAL A 112 1.28 13.36 2.59
N GLY A 113 2.38 13.77 1.97
CA GLY A 113 2.43 14.09 0.54
C GLY A 113 2.17 12.90 -0.40
N TRP A 114 2.32 11.66 0.07
CA TRP A 114 1.95 10.49 -0.72
C TRP A 114 0.44 10.32 -0.85
N LYS A 115 -0.37 10.68 0.17
CA LYS A 115 -1.83 10.64 0.09
C LYS A 115 -2.34 11.67 -0.93
N ASP A 116 -1.75 12.86 -0.92
CA ASP A 116 -2.00 13.90 -1.93
C ASP A 116 -1.68 13.39 -3.35
N CYS A 117 -0.61 12.59 -3.52
CA CYS A 117 -0.28 11.98 -4.82
C CYS A 117 -1.34 10.99 -5.29
N VAL A 118 -1.91 10.19 -4.38
CA VAL A 118 -3.02 9.28 -4.72
C VAL A 118 -4.20 10.08 -5.25
N ARG A 119 -4.58 11.17 -4.56
CA ARG A 119 -5.68 12.04 -4.99
C ARG A 119 -5.38 12.76 -6.30
N GLU A 120 -4.16 13.28 -6.48
CA GLU A 120 -3.73 13.89 -7.75
C GLU A 120 -3.75 12.89 -8.92
N PHE A 121 -3.26 11.67 -8.70
CA PHE A 121 -3.30 10.62 -9.70
C PHE A 121 -4.74 10.33 -10.13
N LEU A 122 -5.65 10.21 -9.16
CA LEU A 122 -7.07 9.98 -9.41
C LEU A 122 -7.80 11.14 -10.13
N ARG A 123 -7.29 12.38 -10.05
CA ARG A 123 -7.82 13.49 -10.87
C ARG A 123 -7.45 13.35 -12.35
N GLY A 124 -6.32 12.70 -12.64
CA GLY A 124 -5.81 12.49 -14.00
C GLY A 124 -6.32 11.24 -14.69
N THR A 125 -6.97 10.30 -13.99
CA THR A 125 -7.45 9.04 -14.56
C THR A 125 -8.67 8.47 -13.83
N ASN A 126 -9.60 7.89 -14.60
CA ASN A 126 -10.84 7.32 -14.09
C ASN A 126 -10.97 5.81 -14.31
N ASP A 127 -9.88 5.07 -14.56
CA ASP A 127 -9.93 3.65 -14.93
C ASP A 127 -9.31 2.66 -13.94
N TYR A 128 -8.66 3.14 -12.87
CA TYR A 128 -8.01 2.26 -11.90
C TYR A 128 -8.99 1.78 -10.83
N SER A 129 -8.95 0.51 -10.45
CA SER A 129 -9.61 0.02 -9.24
C SER A 129 -8.79 0.40 -7.99
N LEU A 130 -9.39 0.32 -6.80
CA LEU A 130 -8.66 0.53 -5.54
C LEU A 130 -7.45 -0.40 -5.41
N ARG A 131 -7.53 -1.61 -5.97
CA ARG A 131 -6.44 -2.58 -5.98
C ARG A 131 -5.32 -2.19 -6.95
N ASP A 132 -5.67 -1.67 -8.12
CA ASP A 132 -4.66 -1.22 -9.08
C ASP A 132 -3.90 -0.02 -8.51
N LEU A 133 -4.59 0.86 -7.79
CA LEU A 133 -3.97 1.96 -7.03
C LEU A 133 -3.07 1.43 -5.92
N ALA A 134 -3.54 0.49 -5.10
CA ALA A 134 -2.75 -0.12 -4.04
C ALA A 134 -1.44 -0.73 -4.60
N SER A 135 -1.55 -1.44 -5.73
CA SER A 135 -0.40 -2.01 -6.44
C SER A 135 0.54 -0.93 -7.00
N HIS A 136 -0.03 0.12 -7.61
CA HIS A 136 0.74 1.23 -8.19
C HIS A 136 1.54 2.00 -7.14
N PHE A 137 0.94 2.30 -5.99
CA PHE A 137 1.58 3.03 -4.90
C PHE A 137 2.34 2.14 -3.92
N ASN A 138 2.35 0.82 -4.15
CA ASN A 138 2.96 -0.18 -3.27
C ASN A 138 2.48 -0.01 -1.81
N SER A 139 1.16 0.06 -1.64
CA SER A 139 0.46 0.29 -0.38
C SER A 139 -0.75 -0.63 -0.25
N SER A 140 -1.39 -0.67 0.93
CA SER A 140 -2.61 -1.46 1.14
C SER A 140 -3.83 -0.77 0.55
N THR A 141 -4.90 -1.53 0.32
CA THR A 141 -6.17 -0.93 -0.15
C THR A 141 -6.76 0.04 0.88
N GLY A 142 -6.67 -0.25 2.18
CA GLY A 142 -7.14 0.66 3.21
C GLY A 142 -6.34 1.96 3.28
N GLU A 143 -5.04 1.92 3.01
CA GLU A 143 -4.21 3.13 2.89
C GLU A 143 -4.61 4.01 1.70
N ILE A 144 -4.93 3.40 0.55
CA ILE A 144 -5.49 4.14 -0.60
C ILE A 144 -6.84 4.77 -0.23
N ILE A 145 -7.71 4.02 0.44
CA ILE A 145 -9.01 4.54 0.90
C ILE A 145 -8.82 5.69 1.90
N SER A 146 -7.88 5.57 2.83
CA SER A 146 -7.53 6.64 3.75
C SER A 146 -7.07 7.90 3.01
N ALA A 147 -6.24 7.75 1.97
CA ALA A 147 -5.83 8.87 1.13
C ALA A 147 -7.01 9.54 0.43
N ILE A 148 -7.97 8.75 -0.10
CA ILE A 148 -9.21 9.25 -0.71
C ILE A 148 -10.08 9.98 0.32
N SER A 149 -10.14 9.49 1.56
CA SER A 149 -11.00 10.07 2.61
C SER A 149 -10.58 11.45 3.08
N GLU A 150 -9.33 11.82 2.84
CA GLU A 150 -8.78 13.15 3.17
C GLU A 150 -9.01 14.18 2.05
N ALA A 151 -9.76 13.83 0.99
CA ALA A 151 -10.09 14.73 -0.09
C ALA A 151 -10.89 15.95 0.40
N GLY A 152 -10.47 17.14 -0.03
CA GLY A 152 -11.15 18.41 0.24
C GLY A 152 -11.65 19.10 -1.04
N GLU A 153 -12.25 20.28 -0.90
CA GLU A 153 -12.78 21.04 -2.04
C GLU A 153 -11.72 21.34 -3.10
N ASP A 154 -10.51 21.74 -2.67
CA ASP A 154 -9.38 22.08 -3.57
C ASP A 154 -8.45 20.89 -3.88
N ASP A 155 -8.73 19.70 -3.32
CA ASP A 155 -7.87 18.51 -3.45
C ASP A 155 -8.71 17.22 -3.53
N SER A 156 -9.55 17.14 -4.56
CA SER A 156 -10.46 16.01 -4.76
C SER A 156 -9.74 14.72 -5.19
N ALA A 157 -10.34 13.56 -4.94
CA ALA A 157 -9.85 12.25 -5.40
C ALA A 157 -10.53 11.81 -6.72
N GLY A 158 -10.81 12.74 -7.63
CA GLY A 158 -11.51 12.46 -8.88
C GLY A 158 -12.94 11.98 -8.66
N GLU A 159 -13.34 10.87 -9.28
CA GLU A 159 -14.66 10.24 -9.07
C GLU A 159 -14.79 9.54 -7.70
N TYR A 160 -13.67 9.30 -7.02
CA TYR A 160 -13.68 8.60 -5.74
C TYR A 160 -14.03 9.54 -4.58
N SER A 161 -14.82 9.03 -3.66
CA SER A 161 -14.99 9.60 -2.33
C SER A 161 -14.98 8.47 -1.31
N ALA A 162 -14.46 8.77 -0.13
CA ALA A 162 -14.41 7.80 0.96
C ALA A 162 -14.58 8.52 2.29
N THR A 163 -15.03 7.79 3.29
CA THR A 163 -15.04 8.27 4.66
C THR A 163 -14.88 7.11 5.62
N LYS A 164 -14.21 7.37 6.74
CA LYS A 164 -14.08 6.40 7.82
C LYS A 164 -15.37 6.36 8.62
N VAL A 165 -15.85 5.16 8.92
CA VAL A 165 -16.92 4.96 9.90
C VAL A 165 -16.40 5.36 11.28
N GLN A 166 -17.11 6.26 11.95
CA GLN A 166 -16.73 6.81 13.26
C GLN A 166 -17.33 6.01 14.43
N GLN A 167 -18.30 5.14 14.14
CA GLN A 167 -18.89 4.20 15.10
C GLN A 167 -18.19 2.83 15.02
N ALA A 168 -18.59 1.89 15.88
CA ALA A 168 -18.06 0.52 15.80
C ALA A 168 -18.36 -0.10 14.42
N PRO A 169 -17.43 -0.83 13.77
CA PRO A 169 -17.68 -1.45 12.46
C PRO A 169 -18.92 -2.33 12.38
N SER A 170 -19.38 -2.88 13.52
CA SER A 170 -20.61 -3.67 13.61
C SER A 170 -21.88 -2.86 13.36
N SER A 171 -21.86 -1.54 13.54
CA SER A 171 -23.00 -0.69 13.18
C SER A 171 -23.29 -0.70 11.69
N VAL A 172 -22.26 -0.87 10.85
CA VAL A 172 -22.43 -1.06 9.41
C VAL A 172 -23.11 -2.38 9.11
N ILE A 173 -22.78 -3.45 9.83
CA ILE A 173 -23.40 -4.76 9.64
C ILE A 173 -24.91 -4.70 9.94
N GLU A 174 -25.29 -3.96 10.99
CA GLU A 174 -26.70 -3.74 11.33
C GLU A 174 -27.40 -2.88 10.28
N ALA A 175 -26.80 -1.75 9.90
CA ALA A 175 -27.33 -0.84 8.90
C ALA A 175 -27.52 -1.51 7.52
N ALA A 176 -26.55 -2.36 7.14
CA ALA A 176 -26.53 -3.03 5.86
C ALA A 176 -27.74 -3.93 5.62
N LYS A 177 -28.44 -4.40 6.67
CA LYS A 177 -29.68 -5.18 6.55
C LYS A 177 -30.75 -4.48 5.69
N ASN A 178 -30.71 -3.16 5.60
CA ASN A 178 -31.63 -2.36 4.77
C ASN A 178 -31.15 -2.16 3.33
N TRP A 179 -30.01 -2.74 2.92
CA TRP A 179 -29.41 -2.54 1.59
C TRP A 179 -29.77 -3.65 0.59
N GLY A 180 -30.50 -4.69 1.02
CA GLY A 180 -30.94 -5.78 0.16
C GLY A 180 -29.80 -6.69 -0.31
N LEU A 181 -29.73 -6.93 -1.63
CA LEU A 181 -28.73 -7.79 -2.25
C LEU A 181 -27.39 -7.06 -2.42
N LEU A 182 -26.33 -7.67 -1.90
CA LEU A 182 -24.97 -7.14 -1.92
C LEU A 182 -24.02 -8.11 -2.61
N ARG A 183 -22.92 -7.57 -3.14
CA ARG A 183 -21.75 -8.36 -3.54
C ARG A 183 -20.71 -8.28 -2.43
N ALA A 184 -20.44 -9.40 -1.77
CA ALA A 184 -19.32 -9.57 -0.86
C ALA A 184 -18.09 -10.04 -1.63
N VAL A 185 -16.93 -9.45 -1.34
CA VAL A 185 -15.64 -9.85 -1.92
C VAL A 185 -14.68 -10.17 -0.79
N VAL A 186 -14.12 -11.37 -0.84
CA VAL A 186 -13.09 -11.86 0.08
C VAL A 186 -11.88 -12.26 -0.75
N ARG A 187 -10.68 -11.90 -0.29
CA ARG A 187 -9.42 -12.17 -0.99
C ARG A 187 -8.49 -12.89 -0.03
N SER A 188 -7.79 -13.90 -0.53
CA SER A 188 -6.71 -14.54 0.21
C SER A 188 -5.35 -13.98 -0.21
N GLU A 189 -4.39 -13.99 0.71
CA GLU A 189 -3.00 -13.61 0.43
C GLU A 189 -2.37 -14.49 -0.67
N ALA A 190 -2.80 -15.76 -0.76
CA ALA A 190 -2.37 -16.69 -1.81
C ALA A 190 -2.95 -16.37 -3.20
N GLY A 191 -3.77 -15.33 -3.33
CA GLY A 191 -4.28 -14.83 -4.61
C GLY A 191 -5.68 -15.29 -4.98
N ALA A 192 -6.37 -16.09 -4.14
CA ALA A 192 -7.74 -16.49 -4.38
C ALA A 192 -8.71 -15.31 -4.15
N ILE A 193 -9.78 -15.28 -4.94
CA ILE A 193 -10.81 -14.24 -4.87
C ILE A 193 -12.16 -14.93 -4.88
N SER A 194 -12.97 -14.65 -3.87
CA SER A 194 -14.36 -15.09 -3.80
C SER A 194 -15.25 -13.86 -3.94
N GLU A 195 -16.10 -13.84 -4.96
CA GLU A 195 -17.17 -12.86 -5.12
C GLU A 195 -18.50 -13.58 -4.93
N LEU A 196 -19.26 -13.17 -3.93
CA LEU A 196 -20.49 -13.83 -3.51
C LEU A 196 -21.64 -12.83 -3.51
N MET A 197 -22.78 -13.26 -4.03
CA MET A 197 -24.04 -12.52 -3.86
C MET A 197 -24.63 -12.91 -2.52
N VAL A 198 -24.84 -11.92 -1.65
CA VAL A 198 -25.26 -12.10 -0.27
C VAL A 198 -26.45 -11.20 0.02
N HIS A 199 -27.44 -11.69 0.74
CA HIS A 199 -28.46 -10.81 1.31
C HIS A 199 -27.95 -10.30 2.65
N ALA A 200 -28.08 -9.00 2.89
CA ALA A 200 -27.57 -8.43 4.13
C ALA A 200 -28.31 -8.92 5.39
N GLU A 201 -29.54 -9.43 5.23
CA GLU A 201 -30.30 -10.09 6.31
C GLU A 201 -29.63 -11.39 6.81
N ASP A 202 -28.77 -12.02 6.00
CA ASP A 202 -28.05 -13.24 6.36
C ASP A 202 -26.89 -12.95 7.34
N PHE A 203 -26.56 -11.68 7.59
CA PHE A 203 -25.38 -11.30 8.37
C PHE A 203 -25.62 -11.55 9.85
N LYS A 204 -24.89 -12.53 10.41
CA LYS A 204 -25.01 -12.95 11.82
C LYS A 204 -23.66 -12.89 12.52
N LEU A 205 -23.47 -11.86 13.35
CA LEU A 205 -22.34 -11.79 14.29
C LEU A 205 -22.56 -12.76 15.45
N ARG A 206 -21.63 -13.70 15.64
CA ARG A 206 -21.63 -14.69 16.72
C ARG A 206 -20.22 -14.86 17.27
N GLY A 207 -19.98 -14.34 18.48
CA GLY A 207 -18.63 -14.28 19.05
C GLY A 207 -17.69 -13.52 18.12
N ASP A 208 -16.56 -14.14 17.77
CA ASP A 208 -15.52 -13.54 16.91
C ASP A 208 -15.78 -13.71 15.41
N TRP A 209 -16.97 -14.17 15.00
CA TRP A 209 -17.26 -14.48 13.59
C TRP A 209 -18.48 -13.72 13.06
N LEU A 210 -18.33 -13.18 11.86
CA LEU A 210 -19.46 -12.82 11.00
C LEU A 210 -19.77 -14.03 10.13
N ASN A 211 -20.95 -14.60 10.31
CA ASN A 211 -21.43 -15.74 9.53
C ASN A 211 -22.46 -15.24 8.51
N ILE A 212 -22.28 -15.63 7.26
CA ILE A 212 -23.19 -15.38 6.14
C ILE A 212 -23.46 -16.74 5.51
N GLU A 213 -24.60 -17.32 5.83
CA GLU A 213 -24.93 -18.71 5.51
C GLU A 213 -26.27 -18.79 4.79
N ASN A 214 -26.29 -19.46 3.65
CA ASN A 214 -27.51 -19.80 2.92
C ASN A 214 -27.37 -21.17 2.24
N ASN A 215 -28.37 -21.57 1.47
CA ASN A 215 -28.41 -22.89 0.82
C ASN A 215 -27.30 -23.12 -0.23
N HIS A 216 -26.58 -22.07 -0.64
CA HIS A 216 -25.58 -22.14 -1.71
C HIS A 216 -24.15 -22.05 -1.21
N PHE A 217 -23.91 -21.34 -0.10
CA PHE A 217 -22.57 -21.21 0.48
C PHE A 217 -22.63 -20.82 1.95
N HIS A 218 -21.49 -21.04 2.60
CA HIS A 218 -21.20 -20.55 3.94
C HIS A 218 -19.95 -19.68 3.85
N LEU A 219 -20.07 -18.43 4.27
CA LEU A 219 -18.94 -17.51 4.41
C LEU A 219 -18.79 -17.12 5.88
N HIS A 220 -17.61 -17.40 6.42
CA HIS A 220 -17.24 -17.09 7.79
C HIS A 220 -16.07 -16.11 7.74
N VAL A 221 -16.30 -14.90 8.22
CA VAL A 221 -15.25 -13.87 8.34
C VAL A 221 -14.87 -13.76 9.80
N ASN A 222 -13.56 -13.86 10.11
CA ASN A 222 -13.05 -13.63 11.45
C ASN A 222 -13.22 -12.14 11.79
N TRP A 223 -14.27 -11.84 12.53
CA TRP A 223 -14.67 -10.50 12.90
C TRP A 223 -13.70 -9.85 13.89
N ALA A 224 -13.00 -10.64 14.71
CA ALA A 224 -11.97 -10.11 15.60
C ALA A 224 -10.82 -9.41 14.86
N ASN A 225 -10.62 -9.73 13.57
CA ASN A 225 -9.64 -9.06 12.72
C ASN A 225 -10.15 -7.73 12.15
N VAL A 226 -11.45 -7.43 12.23
CA VAL A 226 -12.02 -6.19 11.69
C VAL A 226 -11.88 -5.08 12.72
N GLN A 227 -11.08 -4.07 12.38
CA GLN A 227 -10.80 -2.92 13.25
C GLN A 227 -11.44 -1.64 12.74
N GLN A 228 -11.61 -1.51 11.43
CA GLN A 228 -12.14 -0.30 10.81
C GLN A 228 -13.10 -0.65 9.67
N ALA A 229 -13.99 0.29 9.37
CA ALA A 229 -14.85 0.23 8.20
C ALA A 229 -14.78 1.56 7.44
N TRP A 230 -14.82 1.48 6.12
CA TRP A 230 -14.69 2.63 5.23
C TRP A 230 -15.77 2.59 4.18
N PHE A 231 -16.62 3.61 4.19
CA PHE A 231 -17.55 3.87 3.11
C PHE A 231 -16.77 4.39 1.91
N VAL A 232 -17.01 3.82 0.71
CA VAL A 232 -16.34 4.21 -0.53
C VAL A 232 -17.33 4.32 -1.69
N LYS A 233 -17.31 5.44 -2.41
CA LYS A 233 -18.01 5.62 -3.68
C LYS A 233 -17.02 5.88 -4.81
N ARG A 234 -17.43 5.53 -6.02
CA ARG A 234 -16.79 5.97 -7.27
C ARG A 234 -17.86 6.40 -8.25
N GLY A 235 -18.14 7.70 -8.31
CA GLY A 235 -19.23 8.25 -9.12
C GLY A 235 -20.52 7.42 -9.00
N LYS A 236 -21.04 6.94 -10.13
CA LYS A 236 -22.20 6.02 -10.19
C LYS A 236 -21.82 4.54 -10.38
N LYS A 237 -20.52 4.21 -10.31
CA LYS A 237 -19.97 2.89 -10.64
C LYS A 237 -19.83 1.98 -9.42
N LEU A 238 -19.57 2.56 -8.24
CA LEU A 238 -19.33 1.83 -7.01
C LEU A 238 -19.96 2.52 -5.81
N CYS A 239 -20.64 1.74 -4.97
CA CYS A 239 -21.03 2.07 -3.60
C CYS A 239 -20.67 0.86 -2.74
N SER A 240 -19.61 0.97 -1.93
CA SER A 240 -19.08 -0.15 -1.13
C SER A 240 -18.76 0.26 0.31
N VAL A 241 -18.60 -0.76 1.16
CA VAL A 241 -17.92 -0.64 2.45
C VAL A 241 -16.76 -1.63 2.50
N HIS A 242 -15.58 -1.15 2.85
CA HIS A 242 -14.38 -1.95 3.07
C HIS A 242 -14.12 -2.10 4.55
N PHE A 243 -14.01 -3.35 5.02
CA PHE A 243 -13.66 -3.67 6.39
C PHE A 243 -12.18 -4.04 6.44
N THR A 244 -11.42 -3.35 7.29
CA THR A 244 -9.96 -3.48 7.35
C THR A 244 -9.49 -3.86 8.75
N ASP A 245 -8.30 -4.46 8.80
CA ASP A 245 -7.61 -4.77 10.05
C ASP A 245 -6.85 -3.56 10.62
N GLU A 246 -6.06 -3.79 11.68
CA GLU A 246 -5.23 -2.78 12.34
C GLU A 246 -4.14 -2.19 11.42
N LYS A 247 -3.78 -2.90 10.34
CA LYS A 247 -2.75 -2.52 9.36
C LYS A 247 -3.35 -1.92 8.09
N ASN A 248 -4.66 -1.63 8.10
CA ASN A 248 -5.42 -1.18 6.93
C ASN A 248 -5.44 -2.18 5.76
N GLU A 249 -5.20 -3.47 6.03
CA GLU A 249 -5.44 -4.52 5.03
C GLU A 249 -6.91 -4.87 4.97
N THR A 250 -7.44 -5.10 3.76
CA THR A 250 -8.86 -5.43 3.59
C THR A 250 -9.12 -6.86 4.03
N VAL A 251 -9.97 -7.04 5.04
CA VAL A 251 -10.47 -8.36 5.48
C VAL A 251 -11.53 -8.83 4.48
N PHE A 252 -12.52 -8.00 4.21
CA PHE A 252 -13.53 -8.19 3.17
C PHE A 252 -14.17 -6.85 2.81
N ASN A 253 -14.92 -6.81 1.71
CA ASN A 253 -15.76 -5.67 1.39
C ASN A 253 -17.13 -6.12 0.89
N VAL A 254 -18.13 -5.26 1.07
CA VAL A 254 -19.47 -5.43 0.50
C VAL A 254 -19.78 -4.25 -0.40
N SER A 255 -20.60 -4.46 -1.43
CA SER A 255 -21.00 -3.41 -2.36
C SER A 255 -22.42 -3.59 -2.84
N LEU A 256 -23.11 -2.47 -3.10
CA LEU A 256 -24.41 -2.51 -3.76
C LEU A 256 -24.27 -3.14 -5.14
N VAL A 257 -25.22 -4.00 -5.50
CA VAL A 257 -25.29 -4.60 -6.82
C VAL A 257 -26.01 -3.65 -7.79
N ARG A 258 -25.61 -3.69 -9.06
CA ARG A 258 -26.30 -2.99 -10.15
C ARG A 258 -26.98 -4.01 -11.05
N GLU A 259 -28.23 -3.74 -11.37
CA GLU A 259 -29.01 -4.46 -12.39
C GLU A 259 -29.26 -3.49 -13.55
N ASP A 260 -29.02 -3.94 -14.79
CA ASP A 260 -29.15 -3.10 -15.99
C ASP A 260 -28.44 -1.73 -15.89
N ASN A 261 -27.23 -1.74 -15.29
CA ASN A 261 -26.42 -0.55 -15.02
C ASN A 261 -27.01 0.46 -14.03
N ALA A 262 -28.06 0.13 -13.27
CA ALA A 262 -28.64 0.98 -12.23
C ALA A 262 -28.60 0.30 -10.86
N TYR A 263 -28.48 1.11 -9.80
CA TYR A 263 -28.71 0.63 -8.43
C TYR A 263 -30.21 0.58 -8.15
N ASN A 264 -30.64 -0.35 -7.29
CA ASN A 264 -31.94 -0.25 -6.65
C ASN A 264 -32.02 1.07 -5.86
N ALA A 265 -33.10 1.83 -6.06
CA ALA A 265 -33.22 3.18 -5.51
C ALA A 265 -33.28 3.20 -3.98
N ASP A 266 -34.02 2.27 -3.38
CA ASP A 266 -34.17 2.16 -1.93
C ASP A 266 -32.85 1.75 -1.28
N ALA A 267 -32.15 0.76 -1.85
CA ALA A 267 -30.84 0.32 -1.38
C ALA A 267 -29.79 1.44 -1.47
N LEU A 268 -29.80 2.20 -2.56
CA LEU A 268 -28.91 3.36 -2.71
C LEU A 268 -29.24 4.44 -1.68
N GLN A 269 -30.52 4.77 -1.50
CA GLN A 269 -30.94 5.77 -0.52
C GLN A 269 -30.56 5.35 0.91
N ALA A 270 -30.76 4.09 1.28
CA ALA A 270 -30.37 3.55 2.58
C ALA A 270 -28.86 3.66 2.79
N TYR A 271 -28.06 3.19 1.82
CA TYR A 271 -26.61 3.31 1.85
C TYR A 271 -26.14 4.77 2.02
N GLU A 272 -26.76 5.72 1.33
CA GLU A 272 -26.39 7.14 1.45
C GLU A 272 -26.79 7.76 2.79
N ALA A 273 -27.90 7.33 3.38
CA ALA A 273 -28.32 7.74 4.72
C ALA A 273 -27.34 7.21 5.79
N ASP A 274 -26.94 5.95 5.67
CA ASP A 274 -25.99 5.30 6.58
C ASP A 274 -24.58 5.86 6.43
N TRP A 275 -24.15 6.16 5.20
CA TRP A 275 -22.91 6.90 4.94
C TRP A 275 -22.85 8.18 5.78
N LYS A 276 -23.93 8.99 5.76
CA LYS A 276 -23.97 10.25 6.50
C LYS A 276 -23.97 10.00 8.01
N THR A 277 -24.82 9.08 8.47
CA THR A 277 -25.06 8.84 9.90
C THR A 277 -23.87 8.21 10.60
N LEU A 278 -23.23 7.22 9.98
CA LEU A 278 -22.15 6.44 10.58
C LEU A 278 -20.78 7.10 10.45
N SER A 279 -20.67 8.17 9.67
CA SER A 279 -19.41 8.89 9.42
C SER A 279 -19.25 10.18 10.23
N ILE A 280 -20.27 10.54 11.01
CA ILE A 280 -20.20 11.68 11.93
C ILE A 280 -19.60 11.19 13.25
N LEU A 281 -18.61 11.92 13.77
CA LEU A 281 -18.19 11.78 15.15
C LEU A 281 -19.37 12.17 16.04
N ASN A 282 -19.97 11.21 16.75
CA ASN A 282 -20.93 11.56 17.79
C ASN A 282 -20.22 12.44 18.81
N GLY A 283 -20.52 13.74 18.79
CA GLY A 283 -19.96 14.69 19.72
C GLY A 283 -20.45 14.42 21.13
N LEU A 284 -19.49 14.12 22.02
CA LEU A 284 -19.52 14.37 23.47
C LEU A 284 -20.75 13.83 24.23
N GLU A 285 -20.61 12.65 24.84
CA GLU A 285 -21.16 12.49 26.19
C GLU A 285 -20.33 13.39 27.13
N LYS A 286 -21.00 14.40 27.69
CA LYS A 286 -20.52 15.19 28.83
C LYS A 286 -20.60 14.36 30.10
#